data_AF-A0A660UNV0-F1
#
_entry.id   AF-A0A660UNV0-F1
#
_cell.length_a   1.000
_cell.length_b   1.000
_cell.length_c   1.000
_cell.angle_alpha   90.00
_cell.angle_beta   90.00
_cell.angle_gamma   90.00
#
_symmetry.space_group_name_H-M   'P 1'
#
loop_
_entity.id
_entity.type
_entity.pdbx_description
1 polymer ?
#
loop_
_entity_poly.entity_id
_entity_poly.type
_entity_poly.pdbx_seq_one_letter_code
_entity_poly.pdbx_strand_id
1 'polypeptide(L)'
;SEEASTTASVILQLKPGFRLSSLSVAAITHLVASSIEGLKSENITVVDSQGGLLSSESDQPIAAGAATVQDYKERVEQTLVKKVESMLSTVLGPGRAVVRISAEVDMTSLNVVTEKYDPTGKVPSKEEITSNSETEPSKAAPEGGGVIPGGVKKDETVLTEYVNGKTVEQRVDLPGQIKSLSVAAFVDLTPDVKSAEGGENPETPESTEPIMAIADVEEVIRNALGLKQTDTIKVVPAKFHRPVAVLEPEEGAGGLDYIAIARHGSLGVMAVCALLVFKILGGAKKKTETEAGTGENMIGAGGAAGLLPPGAESAEPLALRRQIAGALRRNPQQVKQIFAGWIQEEGG
;
A
#
# COMPACT_ATOMS: atom_id res chain seq x y z
N SER A 1 -9.41 43.51 -16.35
CA SER A 1 -9.40 42.29 -17.17
C SER A 1 -9.76 41.15 -16.26
N GLU A 2 -10.82 40.40 -16.57
CA GLU A 2 -11.13 39.15 -15.89
C GLU A 2 -10.15 38.11 -16.45
N GLU A 3 -9.21 37.63 -15.64
CA GLU A 3 -8.29 36.60 -16.09
C GLU A 3 -9.05 35.28 -16.27
N ALA A 4 -9.09 34.76 -17.49
CA ALA A 4 -9.71 33.48 -17.78
C ALA A 4 -8.96 32.36 -17.03
N SER A 5 -9.70 31.49 -16.35
CA SER A 5 -9.11 30.37 -15.63
C SER A 5 -8.42 29.40 -16.59
N THR A 6 -7.13 29.13 -16.37
CA THR A 6 -6.39 28.10 -17.11
C THR A 6 -6.98 26.72 -16.83
N THR A 7 -7.19 25.93 -17.88
CA THR A 7 -7.79 24.58 -17.84
C THR A 7 -6.95 23.63 -18.70
N ALA A 8 -6.85 22.35 -18.31
CA ALA A 8 -6.14 21.33 -19.07
C ALA A 8 -6.91 20.00 -19.13
N SER A 9 -6.70 19.24 -20.21
CA SER A 9 -7.22 17.88 -20.36
C SER A 9 -6.09 16.91 -20.70
N VAL A 10 -6.05 15.77 -20.00
CA VAL A 10 -5.01 14.75 -20.12
C VAL A 10 -5.65 13.42 -20.48
N ILE A 11 -5.22 12.81 -21.59
CA ILE A 11 -5.68 11.50 -22.03
C ILE A 11 -4.56 10.49 -21.77
N LEU A 12 -4.87 9.43 -21.01
CA LEU A 12 -3.95 8.35 -20.72
C LEU A 12 -4.25 7.14 -21.62
N GLN A 13 -3.23 6.57 -22.22
CA GLN A 13 -3.33 5.28 -22.90
C GLN A 13 -2.83 4.19 -21.95
N LEU A 14 -3.76 3.39 -21.43
CA LEU A 14 -3.46 2.30 -20.51
C LEU A 14 -3.37 0.97 -21.25
N LYS A 15 -2.55 0.06 -20.72
CA LYS A 15 -2.53 -1.32 -21.19
C LYS A 15 -3.87 -2.00 -20.86
N PRO A 16 -4.38 -2.90 -21.72
CA PRO A 16 -5.62 -3.63 -21.44
C PRO A 16 -5.57 -4.33 -20.08
N GLY A 17 -6.61 -4.12 -19.26
CA GLY A 17 -6.72 -4.70 -17.92
C GLY A 17 -5.95 -3.96 -16.81
N PHE A 18 -5.19 -2.91 -17.14
CA PHE A 18 -4.52 -2.09 -16.14
C PHE A 18 -5.44 -0.98 -15.62
N ARG A 19 -5.51 -0.82 -14.29
CA ARG A 19 -6.24 0.29 -13.65
C ARG A 19 -5.26 1.18 -12.90
N LEU A 20 -5.34 2.49 -13.12
CA LEU A 20 -4.55 3.45 -12.34
C LEU A 20 -5.10 3.55 -10.92
N SER A 21 -4.21 3.70 -9.92
CA SER A 21 -4.62 4.04 -8.57
C SER A 21 -4.97 5.52 -8.47
N SER A 22 -5.89 5.87 -7.57
CA SER A 22 -6.26 7.27 -7.28
C SER A 22 -5.04 8.13 -6.91
N LEU A 23 -4.09 7.55 -6.17
CA LEU A 23 -2.82 8.20 -5.84
C LEU A 23 -1.97 8.53 -7.09
N SER A 24 -1.96 7.63 -8.09
CA SER A 24 -1.22 7.86 -9.33
C SER A 24 -1.89 8.94 -10.18
N VAL A 25 -3.22 8.98 -10.21
CA VAL A 25 -3.97 10.04 -10.89
C VAL A 25 -3.69 11.40 -10.22
N ALA A 26 -3.73 11.46 -8.89
CA ALA A 26 -3.40 12.67 -8.13
C ALA A 26 -1.96 13.14 -8.38
N ALA A 27 -0.99 12.21 -8.46
CA ALA A 27 0.38 12.57 -8.80
C ALA A 27 0.49 13.18 -10.20
N ILE A 28 -0.23 12.63 -11.20
CA ILE A 28 -0.27 13.17 -12.56
C ILE A 28 -0.92 14.57 -12.57
N THR A 29 -2.05 14.76 -11.89
CA THR A 29 -2.72 16.07 -11.84
C THR A 29 -1.83 17.12 -11.19
N HIS A 30 -1.18 16.81 -10.06
CA HIS A 30 -0.27 17.73 -9.40
C HIS A 30 0.99 18.03 -10.23
N LEU A 31 1.52 17.05 -10.96
CA LEU A 31 2.64 17.26 -11.87
C LEU A 31 2.29 18.20 -13.02
N VAL A 32 1.10 18.05 -13.59
CA VAL A 32 0.62 18.92 -14.68
C VAL A 32 0.31 20.33 -14.15
N ALA A 33 -0.32 20.43 -12.98
CA ALA A 33 -0.60 21.70 -12.33
C ALA A 33 0.69 22.49 -12.02
N SER A 34 1.75 21.83 -11.55
CA SER A 34 3.03 22.50 -11.27
C SER A 34 3.81 22.88 -12.53
N SER A 35 3.48 22.29 -13.68
CA SER A 35 4.14 22.56 -14.96
C SER A 35 3.58 23.80 -15.68
N ILE A 36 2.42 24.32 -15.25
CA ILE A 36 1.73 25.42 -15.91
C ILE A 36 1.38 26.48 -14.86
N GLU A 37 1.92 27.70 -15.03
CA GLU A 37 1.63 28.81 -14.12
C GLU A 37 0.13 29.15 -14.11
N GLY A 38 -0.44 29.25 -12.91
CA GLY A 38 -1.85 29.58 -12.72
C GLY A 38 -2.84 28.43 -12.96
N LEU A 39 -2.39 27.22 -13.31
CA LEU A 39 -3.27 26.05 -13.44
C LEU A 39 -3.48 25.38 -12.08
N LYS A 40 -4.73 25.33 -11.61
CA LYS A 40 -5.11 24.60 -10.39
C LYS A 40 -5.42 23.13 -10.72
N SER A 41 -5.12 22.21 -9.80
CA SER A 41 -5.43 20.78 -9.96
C SER A 41 -6.92 20.48 -10.20
N GLU A 42 -7.80 21.34 -9.67
CA GLU A 42 -9.26 21.27 -9.83
C GLU A 42 -9.69 21.51 -11.30
N ASN A 43 -8.89 22.24 -12.07
CA ASN A 43 -9.17 22.58 -13.47
C ASN A 43 -8.52 21.57 -14.45
N ILE A 44 -8.14 20.39 -13.98
CA ILE A 44 -7.47 19.35 -14.79
C ILE A 44 -8.37 18.12 -14.87
N THR A 45 -8.77 17.78 -16.10
CA THR A 45 -9.56 16.56 -16.36
C THR A 45 -8.66 15.47 -16.92
N VAL A 46 -8.63 14.31 -16.27
CA VAL A 46 -7.85 13.14 -16.69
C VAL A 46 -8.79 12.03 -17.14
N VAL A 47 -8.63 11.54 -18.36
CA VAL A 47 -9.45 10.47 -18.95
C VAL A 47 -8.57 9.34 -19.48
N ASP A 48 -9.07 8.10 -19.43
CA ASP A 48 -8.48 6.96 -20.12
C ASP A 48 -8.92 6.93 -21.60
N SER A 49 -8.10 6.29 -22.43
CA SER A 49 -8.34 5.91 -23.82
C SER A 49 -9.70 5.24 -24.10
N GLN A 50 -10.32 4.63 -23.08
CA GLN A 50 -11.66 4.03 -23.16
C GLN A 50 -12.81 5.01 -22.82
N GLY A 51 -12.51 6.30 -22.60
CA GLY A 51 -13.49 7.31 -22.20
C GLY A 51 -13.85 7.28 -20.71
N GLY A 52 -13.12 6.52 -19.90
CA GLY A 52 -13.29 6.52 -18.45
C GLY A 52 -12.68 7.77 -17.83
N LEU A 53 -13.50 8.59 -17.16
CA LEU A 53 -13.02 9.71 -16.37
C LEU A 53 -12.26 9.19 -15.14
N LEU A 54 -10.99 9.57 -15.02
CA LEU A 54 -10.09 9.16 -13.93
C LEU A 54 -9.91 10.25 -12.88
N SER A 55 -9.97 11.53 -13.28
CA SER A 55 -10.05 12.64 -12.35
C SER A 55 -11.44 12.65 -11.70
N SER A 56 -11.51 12.39 -10.40
CA SER A 56 -12.76 12.58 -9.65
C SER A 56 -13.17 14.04 -9.77
N GLU A 57 -14.33 14.29 -10.39
CA GLU A 57 -14.99 15.59 -10.40
C GLU A 57 -15.27 15.96 -8.93
N SER A 58 -14.38 16.77 -8.36
CA SER A 58 -14.46 17.24 -6.98
C SER A 58 -15.47 18.38 -6.80
N ASP A 59 -16.41 18.54 -7.74
CA ASP A 59 -17.35 19.66 -7.78
C ASP A 59 -18.68 19.37 -7.07
N GLN A 60 -18.80 18.19 -6.45
CA GLN A 60 -19.84 17.93 -5.46
C GLN A 60 -19.16 17.61 -4.12
N PRO A 61 -19.05 18.58 -3.19
CA PRO A 61 -18.48 18.34 -1.87
C PRO A 61 -19.21 17.20 -1.11
N ILE A 62 -20.47 16.94 -1.48
CA ILE A 62 -21.29 15.84 -0.95
C ILE A 62 -20.85 14.48 -1.55
N ALA A 63 -20.53 14.41 -2.84
CA ALA A 63 -20.12 13.17 -3.50
C ALA A 63 -18.67 12.79 -3.19
N ALA A 64 -17.77 13.77 -3.10
CA ALA A 64 -16.38 13.56 -2.69
C ALA A 64 -16.29 13.10 -1.22
N GLY A 65 -17.11 13.67 -0.33
CA GLY A 65 -17.24 13.21 1.05
C GLY A 65 -17.83 11.79 1.14
N ALA A 66 -18.92 11.50 0.43
CA ALA A 66 -19.57 10.19 0.48
C ALA A 66 -18.68 9.06 -0.11
N ALA A 67 -17.99 9.31 -1.22
CA ALA A 67 -17.06 8.35 -1.81
C ALA A 67 -15.87 8.08 -0.86
N THR A 68 -15.31 9.12 -0.24
CA THR A 68 -14.21 8.94 0.73
C THR A 68 -14.65 8.23 2.02
N VAL A 69 -15.89 8.44 2.49
CA VAL A 69 -16.45 7.69 3.63
C VAL A 69 -16.62 6.21 3.28
N GLN A 70 -17.17 5.91 2.10
CA GLN A 70 -17.36 4.54 1.64
C GLN A 70 -16.02 3.81 1.46
N ASP A 71 -15.04 4.45 0.82
CA ASP A 71 -13.69 3.90 0.65
C ASP A 71 -13.01 3.62 1.99
N TYR A 72 -13.14 4.54 2.95
CA TYR A 72 -12.61 4.33 4.31
C TYR A 72 -13.29 3.15 4.99
N LYS A 73 -14.62 3.07 4.92
CA LYS A 73 -15.40 1.97 5.49
C LYS A 73 -14.96 0.62 4.90
N GLU A 74 -14.89 0.51 3.57
CA GLU A 74 -14.46 -0.71 2.90
C GLU A 74 -13.04 -1.11 3.30
N ARG A 75 -12.13 -0.13 3.42
CA ARG A 75 -10.75 -0.39 3.85
C ARG A 75 -10.70 -0.91 5.29
N VAL A 76 -11.48 -0.35 6.20
CA VAL A 76 -11.58 -0.81 7.59
C VAL A 76 -12.14 -2.23 7.61
N GLU A 77 -13.25 -2.48 6.92
CA GLU A 77 -13.89 -3.81 6.85
C GLU A 77 -12.93 -4.86 6.30
N GLN A 78 -12.26 -4.60 5.17
CA GLN A 78 -11.30 -5.52 4.58
C GLN A 78 -10.10 -5.80 5.50
N THR A 79 -9.64 -4.78 6.23
CA THR A 79 -8.53 -4.93 7.19
C THR A 79 -8.96 -5.83 8.35
N LEU A 80 -10.15 -5.63 8.89
CA LEU A 80 -10.70 -6.45 9.96
C LEU A 80 -10.97 -7.89 9.50
N VAL A 81 -11.50 -8.08 8.28
CA VAL A 81 -11.73 -9.41 7.70
C VAL A 81 -10.41 -10.17 7.60
N LYS A 82 -9.38 -9.57 7.00
CA LYS A 82 -8.05 -10.20 6.88
C LYS A 82 -7.45 -10.55 8.23
N LYS A 83 -7.62 -9.68 9.24
CA LYS A 83 -7.14 -9.92 10.60
C LYS A 83 -7.78 -11.19 11.18
N VAL A 84 -9.10 -11.31 11.10
CA VAL A 84 -9.83 -12.47 11.64
C VAL A 84 -9.53 -13.73 10.84
N GLU A 85 -9.56 -13.67 9.50
CA GLU A 85 -9.24 -14.81 8.64
C GLU A 85 -7.83 -15.33 8.89
N SER A 86 -6.84 -14.45 9.06
CA SER A 86 -5.46 -14.85 9.36
C SER A 86 -5.34 -15.59 10.70
N MET A 87 -6.04 -15.12 11.75
CA MET A 87 -6.07 -15.77 13.05
C MET A 87 -6.76 -17.14 12.97
N LEU A 88 -7.95 -17.21 12.37
CA LEU A 88 -8.70 -18.47 12.21
C LEU A 88 -7.95 -19.47 11.32
N SER A 89 -7.23 -19.00 10.30
CA SER A 89 -6.43 -19.87 9.42
C SER A 89 -5.26 -20.54 10.12
N THR A 90 -4.74 -19.95 11.20
CA THR A 90 -3.64 -20.52 11.99
C THR A 90 -4.11 -21.74 12.80
N VAL A 91 -5.38 -21.75 13.22
CA VAL A 91 -5.96 -22.80 14.05
C VAL A 91 -6.68 -23.84 13.19
N LEU A 92 -7.54 -23.39 12.27
CA LEU A 92 -8.38 -24.27 11.46
C LEU A 92 -7.64 -24.75 10.21
N GLY A 93 -6.74 -23.94 9.65
CA GLY A 93 -6.08 -24.17 8.37
C GLY A 93 -6.50 -23.17 7.28
N PRO A 94 -5.73 -23.03 6.20
CA PRO A 94 -6.02 -22.08 5.13
C PRO A 94 -7.34 -22.42 4.42
N GLY A 95 -8.13 -21.40 4.10
CA GLY A 95 -9.40 -21.57 3.37
C GLY A 95 -10.53 -22.22 4.17
N ARG A 96 -10.41 -22.30 5.50
CA ARG A 96 -11.39 -22.94 6.39
C ARG A 96 -12.22 -21.97 7.21
N ALA A 97 -12.03 -20.68 7.01
CA ALA A 97 -12.89 -19.64 7.53
C ALA A 97 -13.18 -18.62 6.44
N VAL A 98 -14.42 -18.16 6.38
CA VAL A 98 -14.83 -17.02 5.55
C VAL A 98 -15.56 -16.05 6.45
N VAL A 99 -15.08 -14.81 6.50
CA VAL A 99 -15.61 -13.80 7.42
C VAL A 99 -16.10 -12.59 6.65
N ARG A 100 -17.28 -12.09 7.02
CA ARG A 100 -17.83 -10.83 6.53
C ARG A 100 -18.09 -9.92 7.71
N ILE A 101 -17.62 -8.68 7.58
CA ILE A 101 -17.73 -7.66 8.61
C ILE A 101 -18.36 -6.43 7.96
N SER A 102 -19.38 -5.89 8.61
CA SER A 102 -19.96 -4.59 8.29
C SER A 102 -19.68 -3.64 9.44
N ALA A 103 -19.14 -2.46 9.13
CA ALA A 103 -18.81 -1.44 10.11
C ALA A 103 -19.70 -0.20 9.94
N GLU A 104 -20.18 0.33 11.06
CA GLU A 104 -20.80 1.65 11.12
C GLU A 104 -19.75 2.64 11.64
N VAL A 105 -19.38 3.63 10.82
CA VAL A 105 -18.33 4.60 11.14
C VAL A 105 -18.94 5.99 11.28
N ASP A 106 -18.60 6.67 12.38
CA ASP A 106 -18.93 8.08 12.57
C ASP A 106 -17.83 8.97 11.98
N MET A 107 -18.21 9.79 11.00
CA MET A 107 -17.33 10.78 10.36
C MET A 107 -17.57 12.20 10.89
N THR A 108 -18.32 12.36 11.97
CA THR A 108 -18.53 13.65 12.61
C THR A 108 -17.25 14.11 13.28
N SER A 109 -16.80 15.33 12.97
CA SER A 109 -15.71 16.00 13.69
C SER A 109 -16.32 17.07 14.60
N LEU A 110 -15.97 17.01 15.89
CA LEU A 110 -16.44 17.96 16.90
C LEU A 110 -15.23 18.69 17.50
N ASN A 111 -15.26 20.02 17.48
CA ASN A 111 -14.27 20.86 18.15
C ASN A 111 -14.95 21.60 19.30
N VAL A 112 -14.66 21.18 20.53
CA VAL A 112 -15.20 21.77 21.75
C VAL A 112 -14.14 22.65 22.38
N VAL A 113 -14.44 23.95 22.50
CA VAL A 113 -13.62 24.90 23.26
C VAL A 113 -14.34 25.21 24.56
N THR A 114 -13.82 24.70 25.66
CA THR A 114 -14.34 24.95 27.01
C THR A 114 -13.51 26.03 27.67
N GLU A 115 -14.13 27.17 27.97
CA GLU A 115 -13.52 28.23 28.77
C GLU A 115 -14.00 28.13 30.21
N LYS A 116 -13.08 27.78 31.12
CA LYS A 116 -13.36 27.74 32.56
C LYS A 116 -12.69 28.93 33.26
N TYR A 117 -13.49 29.68 34.00
CA TYR A 117 -13.01 30.77 34.85
C TYR A 117 -12.88 30.26 36.28
N ASP A 118 -11.71 30.46 36.89
CA ASP A 118 -11.48 30.16 38.30
C ASP A 118 -11.88 31.38 39.16
N PRO A 119 -12.92 31.29 40.00
CA PRO A 119 -13.33 32.39 40.88
C PRO A 119 -12.42 32.57 42.10
N THR A 120 -11.53 31.61 42.40
CA THR A 120 -10.67 31.61 43.59
C THR A 120 -9.26 32.15 43.31
N GLY A 121 -8.78 32.05 42.07
CA GLY A 121 -7.48 32.59 41.64
C GLY A 121 -7.57 34.07 41.21
N LYS A 122 -8.05 34.96 42.09
CA LYS A 122 -8.06 36.41 41.82
C LYS A 122 -6.65 36.96 41.98
N VAL A 123 -6.01 37.34 40.88
CA VAL A 123 -4.70 38.02 40.89
C VAL A 123 -4.95 39.53 40.71
N PRO A 124 -4.43 40.41 41.59
CA PRO A 124 -4.52 41.84 41.40
C PRO A 124 -3.71 42.22 40.15
N SER A 125 -4.37 42.82 39.15
CA SER A 125 -3.74 43.17 37.87
C SER A 125 -3.35 44.65 37.80
N LYS A 126 -4.03 45.50 38.55
CA LYS A 126 -3.72 46.93 38.64
C LYS A 126 -4.10 47.45 40.02
N GLU A 127 -3.20 48.21 40.63
CA GLU A 127 -3.42 48.92 41.87
C GLU A 127 -3.20 50.40 41.60
N GLU A 128 -4.24 51.22 41.78
CA GLU A 128 -4.18 52.66 41.60
C GLU A 128 -4.38 53.32 42.97
N ILE A 129 -3.31 53.95 43.46
CA ILE A 129 -3.29 54.64 44.75
C ILE A 129 -3.41 56.13 44.46
N THR A 130 -4.59 56.69 44.74
CA THR A 130 -4.79 58.14 44.71
C THR A 130 -4.62 58.68 46.12
N SER A 131 -3.53 59.39 46.36
CA SER A 131 -3.29 60.09 47.62
C SER A 131 -3.48 61.58 47.43
N ASN A 132 -4.40 62.15 48.20
CA ASN A 132 -4.61 63.59 48.29
C ASN A 132 -4.13 64.05 49.67
N SER A 133 -3.19 65.00 49.70
CA SER A 133 -2.74 65.61 50.96
C SER A 133 -3.09 67.08 50.96
N GLU A 134 -3.91 67.49 51.92
CA GLU A 134 -4.26 68.89 52.11
C GLU A 134 -3.57 69.40 53.37
N THR A 135 -2.76 70.44 53.22
CA THR A 135 -2.05 71.06 54.34
C THR A 135 -2.90 72.21 54.83
N GLU A 136 -3.44 72.09 56.04
CA GLU A 136 -4.21 73.16 56.66
C GLU A 136 -3.26 74.33 56.99
N PRO A 137 -3.66 75.59 56.74
CA PRO A 137 -2.81 76.74 57.01
C PRO A 137 -2.59 76.89 58.52
N SER A 138 -1.33 77.10 58.91
CA SER A 138 -0.94 77.41 60.28
C SER A 138 -1.65 78.68 60.77
N LYS A 139 -2.36 78.59 61.89
CA LYS A 139 -3.00 79.76 62.52
C LYS A 139 -2.02 80.48 63.44
N ALA A 140 -1.99 81.81 63.33
CA ALA A 140 -1.33 82.65 64.33
C ALA A 140 -2.22 82.78 65.57
N ALA A 141 -1.66 82.53 66.76
CA ALA A 141 -2.35 82.77 68.02
C ALA A 141 -2.45 84.27 68.29
N PRO A 142 -3.55 84.79 68.87
CA PRO A 142 -3.61 86.19 69.25
C PRO A 142 -2.66 86.43 70.43
N GLU A 143 -1.79 87.43 70.27
CA GLU A 143 -0.88 87.99 71.27
C GLU A 143 0.23 87.05 71.81
N GLY A 144 1.38 87.08 71.14
CA GLY A 144 2.69 86.81 71.77
C GLY A 144 3.16 85.36 71.90
N GLY A 145 2.38 84.36 71.48
CA GLY A 145 2.79 82.95 71.44
C GLY A 145 3.05 82.48 70.00
N GLY A 146 4.15 81.75 69.77
CA GLY A 146 4.63 81.32 68.44
C GLY A 146 3.63 80.52 67.58
N VAL A 147 3.99 80.34 66.30
CA VAL A 147 3.15 79.71 65.26
C VAL A 147 2.80 78.27 65.63
N ILE A 148 1.51 77.92 65.60
CA ILE A 148 1.03 76.54 65.76
C ILE A 148 1.13 75.89 64.36
N PRO A 149 1.97 74.85 64.16
CA PRO A 149 2.09 74.21 62.85
C PRO A 149 0.76 73.55 62.46
N GLY A 150 0.27 73.86 61.25
CA GLY A 150 -0.92 73.24 60.67
C GLY A 150 -0.74 71.72 60.50
N GLY A 151 -1.80 70.96 60.80
CA GLY A 151 -1.82 69.51 60.58
C GLY A 151 -1.99 69.17 59.10
N VAL A 152 -1.41 68.07 58.67
CA VAL A 152 -1.62 67.52 57.32
C VAL A 152 -2.74 66.48 57.39
N LYS A 153 -3.81 66.68 56.62
CA LYS A 153 -4.81 65.62 56.38
C LYS A 153 -4.42 64.89 55.10
N LYS A 154 -4.28 63.57 55.20
CA LYS A 154 -3.97 62.70 54.08
C LYS A 154 -5.14 61.76 53.88
N ASP A 155 -5.81 61.87 52.74
CA ASP A 155 -6.83 60.93 52.28
C ASP A 155 -6.20 60.05 51.20
N GLU A 156 -6.33 58.73 51.35
CA GLU A 156 -5.75 57.74 50.45
C GLU A 156 -6.84 56.78 50.01
N THR A 157 -7.10 56.72 48.71
CA THR A 157 -8.06 55.78 48.10
C THR A 157 -7.29 54.80 47.22
N VAL A 158 -7.42 53.52 47.54
CA VAL A 158 -6.77 52.41 46.81
C VAL A 158 -7.83 51.67 46.01
N LEU A 159 -7.72 51.68 44.68
CA LEU A 159 -8.55 50.90 43.77
C LEU A 159 -7.74 49.71 43.25
N THR A 160 -8.20 48.48 43.51
CA THR A 160 -7.55 47.24 43.04
C THR A 160 -8.45 46.52 42.04
N GLU A 161 -7.98 46.36 40.80
CA GLU A 161 -8.64 45.57 39.77
C GLU A 161 -8.11 44.12 39.79
N TYR A 162 -9.01 43.13 39.73
CA TYR A 162 -8.67 41.71 39.76
C TYR A 162 -8.94 41.05 38.41
N VAL A 163 -8.03 40.19 37.96
CA VAL A 163 -8.22 39.31 36.80
C VAL A 163 -8.40 37.87 37.28
N ASN A 164 -9.41 37.18 36.77
CA ASN A 164 -9.66 35.77 37.06
C ASN A 164 -8.77 34.89 36.16
N GLY A 165 -8.25 33.80 36.72
CA GLY A 165 -7.58 32.77 35.92
C GLY A 165 -8.52 32.17 34.87
N LYS A 166 -8.09 32.15 33.61
CA LYS A 166 -8.80 31.54 32.48
C LYS A 166 -8.09 30.25 32.07
N THR A 167 -8.78 29.12 32.14
CA THR A 167 -8.33 27.85 31.57
C THR A 167 -9.11 27.57 30.30
N VAL A 168 -8.40 27.48 29.17
CA VAL A 168 -8.98 27.10 27.87
C VAL A 168 -8.64 25.63 27.62
N GLU A 169 -9.66 24.79 27.62
CA GLU A 169 -9.54 23.38 27.23
C GLU A 169 -10.11 23.23 25.82
N GLN A 170 -9.27 22.78 24.88
CA GLN A 170 -9.69 22.47 23.52
C GLN A 170 -9.69 20.95 23.33
N ARG A 171 -10.86 20.39 23.04
CA ARG A 171 -11.03 18.97 22.71
C ARG A 171 -11.43 18.85 21.25
N VAL A 172 -10.62 18.13 20.47
CA VAL A 172 -10.88 17.83 19.07
C VAL A 172 -11.19 16.34 18.95
N ASP A 173 -12.44 16.01 18.66
CA ASP A 173 -12.84 14.63 18.35
C ASP A 173 -12.56 14.37 16.86
N LEU A 174 -11.68 13.39 16.63
CA LEU A 174 -11.26 12.96 15.30
C LEU A 174 -12.39 12.15 14.63
N PRO A 175 -12.68 12.39 13.33
CA PRO A 175 -13.61 11.57 12.57
C PRO A 175 -13.02 10.17 12.30
N GLY A 176 -13.89 9.18 12.07
CA GLY A 176 -13.50 7.81 11.71
C GLY A 176 -13.64 6.79 12.84
N GLN A 177 -14.38 7.12 13.91
CA GLN A 177 -14.64 6.19 15.01
C GLN A 177 -15.66 5.13 14.62
N ILE A 178 -15.38 3.87 14.98
CA ILE A 178 -16.31 2.75 14.74
C ILE A 178 -17.39 2.76 15.83
N LYS A 179 -18.64 3.00 15.43
CA LYS A 179 -19.82 2.97 16.29
C LYS A 179 -20.21 1.54 16.64
N SER A 180 -20.45 0.74 15.61
CA SER A 180 -20.93 -0.64 15.73
C SER A 180 -20.26 -1.55 14.70
N LEU A 181 -20.14 -2.83 15.07
CA LEU A 181 -19.68 -3.89 14.19
C LEU A 181 -20.72 -5.01 14.10
N SER A 182 -20.92 -5.51 12.89
CA SER A 182 -21.70 -6.73 12.62
C SER A 182 -20.82 -7.74 11.90
N VAL A 183 -20.69 -8.93 12.50
CA VAL A 183 -19.78 -9.97 12.06
C VAL A 183 -20.55 -11.25 11.75
N ALA A 184 -20.36 -11.76 10.53
CA ALA A 184 -20.84 -13.07 10.12
C ALA A 184 -19.64 -13.93 9.71
N ALA A 185 -19.46 -15.08 10.35
CA ALA A 185 -18.38 -15.99 10.06
C ALA A 185 -18.92 -17.38 9.73
N PHE A 186 -18.42 -17.96 8.64
CA PHE A 186 -18.57 -19.37 8.34
C PHE A 186 -17.25 -20.07 8.63
N VAL A 187 -17.31 -21.19 9.35
CA VAL A 187 -16.11 -21.94 9.74
C VAL A 187 -16.29 -23.43 9.48
N ASP A 188 -15.27 -24.02 8.88
CA ASP A 188 -15.19 -25.46 8.70
C ASP A 188 -14.43 -26.07 9.88
N LEU A 189 -15.13 -26.77 10.76
CA LEU A 189 -14.60 -27.36 11.99
C LEU A 189 -14.29 -28.86 11.86
N THR A 190 -14.37 -29.45 10.67
CA THR A 190 -14.10 -30.89 10.49
C THR A 190 -12.62 -31.18 10.71
N PRO A 191 -12.19 -32.11 11.58
CA PRO A 191 -10.79 -32.44 11.76
C PRO A 191 -10.16 -32.88 10.45
N ASP A 192 -8.89 -32.55 10.29
CA ASP A 192 -8.11 -33.02 9.15
C ASP A 192 -7.89 -34.53 9.33
N VAL A 193 -8.63 -35.32 8.55
CA VAL A 193 -8.30 -36.74 8.37
C VAL A 193 -7.00 -36.75 7.58
N LYS A 194 -5.87 -36.90 8.27
CA LYS A 194 -4.61 -37.22 7.61
C LYS A 194 -4.90 -38.45 6.75
N SER A 195 -4.82 -38.30 5.42
CA SER A 195 -4.90 -39.43 4.52
C SER A 195 -3.72 -40.34 4.86
N ALA A 196 -3.98 -41.38 5.65
CA ALA A 196 -3.05 -42.46 5.82
C ALA A 196 -2.85 -43.07 4.43
N GLU A 197 -1.61 -43.04 3.95
CA GLU A 197 -1.21 -43.87 2.82
C GLU A 197 -1.54 -45.32 3.17
N GLY A 198 -2.43 -45.91 2.37
CA GLY A 198 -2.63 -47.35 2.32
C GLY A 198 -3.75 -47.89 3.22
N GLY A 199 -4.78 -48.42 2.57
CA GLY A 199 -5.52 -49.57 3.08
C GLY A 199 -6.86 -49.28 3.75
N GLU A 200 -7.92 -49.55 3.00
CA GLU A 200 -9.23 -50.09 3.42
C GLU A 200 -10.20 -49.26 4.31
N ASN A 201 -11.27 -48.87 3.61
CA ASN A 201 -12.68 -48.72 4.01
C ASN A 201 -13.10 -47.51 4.90
N PRO A 202 -13.95 -46.59 4.40
CA PRO A 202 -14.59 -45.58 5.23
C PRO A 202 -16.06 -45.96 5.46
N GLU A 203 -16.33 -46.86 6.40
CA GLU A 203 -17.68 -47.07 6.93
C GLU A 203 -17.66 -47.13 8.45
N THR A 204 -17.70 -45.98 9.11
CA THR A 204 -18.60 -45.70 10.26
C THR A 204 -18.55 -44.21 10.60
N PRO A 205 -19.68 -43.60 11.04
CA PRO A 205 -19.71 -42.19 11.43
C PRO A 205 -19.12 -42.09 12.84
N GLU A 206 -17.79 -42.06 12.95
CA GLU A 206 -17.17 -41.71 14.21
C GLU A 206 -17.61 -40.30 14.57
N SER A 207 -18.14 -40.14 15.79
CA SER A 207 -18.43 -38.84 16.41
C SER A 207 -17.17 -37.99 16.35
N THR A 208 -17.09 -37.25 15.27
CA THR A 208 -15.92 -36.48 14.92
C THR A 208 -16.04 -35.19 15.71
N GLU A 209 -15.39 -35.13 16.87
CA GLU A 209 -15.37 -33.91 17.66
C GLU A 209 -14.81 -32.75 16.81
N PRO A 210 -15.48 -31.59 16.80
CA PRO A 210 -15.01 -30.44 16.04
C PRO A 210 -13.63 -30.00 16.57
N ILE A 211 -12.77 -29.49 15.67
CA ILE A 211 -11.41 -28.99 16.03
C ILE A 211 -11.44 -27.97 17.17
N MET A 212 -12.52 -27.19 17.25
CA MET A 212 -12.75 -26.16 18.24
C MET A 212 -14.25 -26.03 18.49
N ALA A 213 -14.66 -25.74 19.73
CA ALA A 213 -16.06 -25.46 20.01
C ALA A 213 -16.50 -24.15 19.33
N ILE A 214 -17.75 -24.07 18.89
CA ILE A 214 -18.28 -22.86 18.23
C ILE A 214 -18.21 -21.64 19.16
N ALA A 215 -18.41 -21.85 20.46
CA ALA A 215 -18.31 -20.80 21.48
C ALA A 215 -16.88 -20.22 21.57
N ASP A 216 -15.87 -21.07 21.48
CA ASP A 216 -14.47 -20.62 21.52
C ASP A 216 -14.13 -19.82 20.26
N VAL A 217 -14.63 -20.24 19.08
CA VAL A 217 -14.48 -19.48 17.83
C VAL A 217 -15.12 -18.10 17.97
N GLU A 218 -16.32 -18.02 18.54
CA GLU A 218 -17.01 -16.76 18.78
C GLU A 218 -16.21 -15.85 19.73
N GLU A 219 -15.67 -16.41 20.81
CA GLU A 219 -14.85 -15.67 21.77
C GLU A 219 -13.54 -15.16 21.15
N VAL A 220 -12.87 -15.99 20.35
CA VAL A 220 -11.66 -15.60 19.61
C VAL A 220 -11.95 -14.43 18.67
N ILE A 221 -13.04 -14.49 17.90
CA ILE A 221 -13.43 -13.39 17.00
C ILE A 221 -13.78 -12.13 17.79
N ARG A 222 -14.52 -12.26 18.90
CA ARG A 222 -14.88 -11.15 19.79
C ARG A 222 -13.64 -10.44 20.33
N ASN A 223 -12.67 -11.20 20.83
CA ASN A 223 -11.42 -10.66 21.39
C ASN A 223 -10.51 -10.09 20.30
N ALA A 224 -10.42 -10.73 19.13
CA ALA A 224 -9.60 -10.27 18.01
C ALA A 224 -10.04 -8.91 17.46
N LEU A 225 -11.36 -8.67 17.42
CA LEU A 225 -11.96 -7.44 16.92
C LEU A 225 -12.18 -6.38 18.02
N GLY A 226 -12.12 -6.76 19.30
CA GLY A 226 -12.47 -5.87 20.40
C GLY A 226 -13.94 -5.48 20.38
N LEU A 227 -14.82 -6.44 20.04
CA LEU A 227 -16.25 -6.18 19.93
C LEU A 227 -16.82 -5.71 21.27
N LYS A 228 -17.61 -4.64 21.24
CA LYS A 228 -18.37 -4.14 22.38
C LYS A 228 -19.58 -5.05 22.62
N GLN A 229 -20.19 -4.95 23.80
CA GLN A 229 -21.44 -5.68 24.09
C GLN A 229 -22.60 -5.30 23.15
N THR A 230 -22.51 -4.15 22.47
CA THR A 230 -23.49 -3.67 21.49
C THR A 230 -23.31 -4.28 20.10
N ASP A 231 -22.17 -4.91 19.83
CA ASP A 231 -21.84 -5.45 18.52
C ASP A 231 -22.46 -6.84 18.33
N THR A 232 -22.75 -7.18 17.08
CA THR A 232 -23.42 -8.45 16.73
C THR A 232 -22.43 -9.42 16.09
N ILE A 233 -22.45 -10.67 16.54
CA ILE A 233 -21.65 -11.74 15.99
C ILE A 233 -22.52 -12.98 15.74
N LYS A 234 -22.35 -13.58 14.57
CA LYS A 234 -22.95 -14.87 14.23
C LYS A 234 -21.92 -15.78 13.57
N VAL A 235 -21.64 -16.90 14.22
CA VAL A 235 -20.76 -17.94 13.70
C VAL A 235 -21.60 -19.13 13.27
N VAL A 236 -21.39 -19.62 12.05
CA VAL A 236 -22.08 -20.79 11.51
C VAL A 236 -21.05 -21.84 11.12
N PRO A 237 -21.08 -23.05 11.72
CA PRO A 237 -20.26 -24.15 11.26
C PRO A 237 -20.80 -24.67 9.91
N ALA A 238 -19.94 -24.74 8.90
CA ALA A 238 -20.30 -25.27 7.59
C ALA A 238 -19.09 -25.93 6.93
N LYS A 239 -19.31 -27.08 6.29
CA LYS A 239 -18.26 -27.75 5.50
C LYS A 239 -18.09 -27.02 4.16
N PHE A 240 -16.88 -26.58 3.85
CA PHE A 240 -16.61 -25.89 2.60
C PHE A 240 -16.32 -26.86 1.46
N HIS A 241 -16.86 -26.54 0.28
CA HIS A 241 -16.49 -27.22 -0.95
C HIS A 241 -15.12 -26.70 -1.37
N ARG A 242 -14.08 -27.47 -1.06
CA ARG A 242 -12.76 -27.21 -1.61
C ARG A 242 -12.75 -27.86 -2.99
N PRO A 243 -12.79 -27.10 -4.10
CA PRO A 243 -12.27 -27.68 -5.32
C PRO A 243 -10.86 -28.11 -4.96
N VAL A 244 -10.59 -29.40 -5.05
CA VAL A 244 -9.22 -29.89 -4.99
C VAL A 244 -8.52 -29.04 -6.04
N ALA A 245 -7.65 -28.12 -5.59
CA ALA A 245 -6.68 -27.56 -6.48
C ALA A 245 -5.96 -28.80 -6.97
N VAL A 246 -6.30 -29.21 -8.20
CA VAL A 246 -5.43 -30.09 -8.95
C VAL A 246 -4.18 -29.24 -9.03
N LEU A 247 -3.28 -29.48 -8.07
CA LEU A 247 -1.89 -29.23 -8.25
C LEU A 247 -1.62 -30.08 -9.48
N GLU A 248 -1.71 -29.46 -10.66
CA GLU A 248 -0.94 -29.96 -11.78
C GLU A 248 0.44 -30.16 -11.17
N PRO A 249 0.95 -31.40 -11.16
CA PRO A 249 2.26 -31.62 -10.57
C PRO A 249 3.17 -30.63 -11.26
N GLU A 250 3.64 -29.63 -10.49
CA GLU A 250 4.82 -28.87 -10.83
C GLU A 250 5.85 -29.96 -11.09
N GLU A 251 6.10 -30.24 -12.37
CA GLU A 251 6.96 -31.33 -12.79
C GLU A 251 8.26 -31.16 -12.03
N GLY A 252 8.43 -32.03 -11.04
CA GLY A 252 9.55 -32.00 -10.15
C GLY A 252 10.80 -32.07 -11.02
N ALA A 253 11.56 -30.98 -11.00
CA ALA A 253 12.95 -30.96 -11.39
C ALA A 253 13.66 -32.12 -10.64
N GLY A 254 13.82 -33.26 -11.29
CA GLY A 254 14.36 -34.46 -10.64
C GLY A 254 14.05 -35.81 -11.28
N GLY A 255 13.25 -35.89 -12.34
CA GLY A 255 13.12 -37.09 -13.16
C GLY A 255 13.92 -36.94 -14.45
N LEU A 256 14.92 -37.79 -14.69
CA LEU A 256 15.61 -37.85 -15.98
C LEU A 256 14.59 -38.14 -17.07
N ASP A 257 14.37 -37.17 -17.97
CA ASP A 257 13.48 -37.21 -19.13
C ASP A 257 13.80 -38.37 -20.09
N TYR A 258 13.29 -39.56 -19.78
CA TYR A 258 13.33 -40.71 -20.71
C TYR A 258 12.49 -40.44 -21.98
N ILE A 259 11.49 -39.54 -21.89
CA ILE A 259 10.58 -39.20 -23.00
C ILE A 259 11.25 -38.24 -24.01
N ALA A 260 12.17 -37.36 -23.58
CA ALA A 260 12.95 -36.53 -24.51
C ALA A 260 14.04 -37.34 -25.25
N ILE A 261 14.63 -38.34 -24.58
CA ILE A 261 15.63 -39.24 -25.19
C ILE A 261 14.98 -40.20 -26.19
N ALA A 262 13.75 -40.66 -25.95
CA ALA A 262 13.02 -41.52 -26.89
C ALA A 262 12.76 -40.83 -28.25
N ARG A 263 12.61 -39.50 -28.27
CA ARG A 263 12.38 -38.73 -29.51
C ARG A 263 13.64 -38.57 -30.36
N HIS A 264 14.83 -38.57 -29.77
CA HIS A 264 16.11 -38.49 -30.49
C HIS A 264 16.77 -39.85 -30.74
N GLY A 265 16.30 -40.93 -30.09
CA GLY A 265 16.78 -42.29 -30.34
C GLY A 265 16.46 -42.84 -31.74
N SER A 266 15.32 -42.45 -32.33
CA SER A 266 14.92 -42.94 -33.67
C SER A 266 15.80 -42.40 -34.79
N LEU A 267 16.37 -41.19 -34.63
CA LEU A 267 17.28 -40.59 -35.61
C LEU A 267 18.65 -41.30 -35.62
N GLY A 268 19.14 -41.70 -34.45
CA GLY A 268 20.37 -42.46 -34.30
C GLY A 268 20.28 -43.86 -34.90
N VAL A 269 19.15 -44.56 -34.68
CA VAL A 269 18.92 -45.89 -35.25
C VAL A 269 18.79 -45.82 -36.78
N MET A 270 18.09 -44.80 -37.32
CA MET A 270 18.00 -44.60 -38.77
C MET A 270 19.36 -44.27 -39.42
N ALA A 271 20.22 -43.50 -38.77
CA ALA A 271 21.56 -43.20 -39.28
C ALA A 271 22.47 -44.45 -39.32
N VAL A 272 22.37 -45.31 -38.31
CA VAL A 272 23.12 -46.58 -38.27
C VAL A 272 22.58 -47.57 -39.31
N CYS A 273 21.26 -47.65 -39.50
CA CYS A 273 20.66 -48.45 -40.56
C CYS A 273 21.04 -47.95 -41.96
N ALA A 274 21.06 -46.63 -42.19
CA ALA A 274 21.49 -46.05 -43.46
C ALA A 274 22.97 -46.33 -43.76
N LEU A 275 23.86 -46.28 -42.76
CA LEU A 275 25.27 -46.63 -42.93
C LEU A 275 25.49 -48.12 -43.21
N LEU A 276 24.72 -49.02 -42.60
CA LEU A 276 24.78 -50.45 -42.89
C LEU A 276 24.28 -50.76 -44.31
N VAL A 277 23.19 -50.13 -44.74
CA VAL A 277 22.69 -50.23 -46.13
C VAL A 277 23.72 -49.67 -47.12
N PHE A 278 24.33 -48.52 -46.83
CA PHE A 278 25.37 -47.93 -47.68
C PHE A 278 26.63 -48.79 -47.75
N LYS A 279 27.01 -49.46 -46.66
CA LYS A 279 28.16 -50.38 -46.66
C LYS A 279 27.88 -51.69 -47.40
N ILE A 280 26.63 -52.14 -47.43
CA ILE A 280 26.21 -53.34 -48.17
C ILE A 280 26.02 -53.04 -49.67
N LEU A 281 25.53 -51.85 -50.04
CA LEU A 281 25.35 -51.46 -51.44
C LEU A 281 26.60 -50.83 -52.09
N GLY A 282 27.55 -50.29 -51.30
CA GLY A 282 28.82 -49.72 -51.80
C GLY A 282 29.90 -50.76 -52.15
N GLY A 283 29.61 -52.06 -52.00
CA GLY A 283 30.55 -53.16 -52.22
C GLY A 283 30.67 -53.66 -53.67
N ALA A 284 30.07 -52.99 -54.65
CA ALA A 284 30.15 -53.44 -56.04
C ALA A 284 30.31 -52.28 -57.02
N LYS A 285 31.41 -52.38 -57.78
CA LYS A 285 31.71 -51.73 -59.06
C LYS A 285 32.42 -50.37 -59.02
N LYS A 286 33.75 -50.47 -58.89
CA LYS A 286 34.68 -49.81 -59.82
C LYS A 286 34.32 -50.22 -61.26
N LYS A 287 34.21 -49.25 -62.17
CA LYS A 287 35.20 -48.97 -63.25
C LYS A 287 34.51 -48.29 -64.45
N THR A 288 35.23 -47.31 -65.01
CA THR A 288 35.19 -46.76 -66.40
C THR A 288 34.12 -45.68 -66.62
N GLU A 289 34.50 -44.38 -66.66
CA GLU A 289 34.98 -43.61 -67.86
C GLU A 289 33.83 -43.41 -68.86
N THR A 290 33.48 -42.26 -69.43
CA THR A 290 34.15 -41.01 -69.88
C THR A 290 32.95 -40.07 -70.22
N GLU A 291 32.96 -38.74 -70.13
CA GLU A 291 33.68 -37.83 -71.02
C GLU A 291 33.45 -36.37 -70.61
N ALA A 292 34.43 -35.56 -71.01
CA ALA A 292 34.53 -34.09 -71.02
C ALA A 292 33.21 -33.37 -71.29
N GLY A 293 32.94 -32.21 -70.69
CA GLY A 293 33.69 -30.95 -70.75
C GLY A 293 32.65 -29.93 -71.25
N THR A 294 32.47 -28.73 -70.72
CA THR A 294 33.37 -27.58 -70.66
C THR A 294 32.41 -26.38 -70.55
N GLY A 295 32.83 -25.33 -69.87
CA GLY A 295 32.17 -24.02 -69.86
C GLY A 295 31.40 -23.77 -68.56
N GLU A 296 31.58 -22.69 -67.83
CA GLU A 296 32.35 -21.47 -68.06
C GLU A 296 32.33 -20.68 -66.74
N ASN A 297 33.37 -19.86 -66.51
CA ASN A 297 33.51 -18.70 -65.61
C ASN A 297 32.81 -18.66 -64.23
N MET A 298 33.55 -18.58 -63.12
CA MET A 298 34.34 -17.44 -62.58
C MET A 298 33.54 -16.26 -62.00
N ILE A 299 33.74 -16.10 -60.68
CA ILE A 299 33.89 -14.87 -59.87
C ILE A 299 32.63 -14.09 -59.48
N GLY A 300 32.57 -13.77 -58.17
CA GLY A 300 31.85 -12.62 -57.60
C GLY A 300 31.10 -13.03 -56.32
N ALA A 301 31.73 -13.13 -55.15
CA ALA A 301 32.17 -12.04 -54.28
C ALA A 301 31.10 -10.97 -54.00
N GLY A 302 30.62 -10.96 -52.74
CA GLY A 302 30.22 -9.74 -52.03
C GLY A 302 28.72 -9.53 -51.83
N GLY A 303 28.34 -9.19 -50.59
CA GLY A 303 27.12 -8.43 -50.34
C GLY A 303 26.33 -8.87 -49.10
N ALA A 304 26.53 -8.14 -48.01
CA ALA A 304 25.73 -8.20 -46.80
C ALA A 304 24.27 -7.80 -47.03
N ALA A 305 23.33 -8.40 -46.28
CA ALA A 305 22.17 -7.75 -45.70
C ALA A 305 21.43 -8.79 -44.82
N GLY A 306 21.05 -8.37 -43.61
CA GLY A 306 20.47 -9.23 -42.60
C GLY A 306 19.04 -9.69 -42.89
N LEU A 307 18.53 -10.51 -41.96
CA LEU A 307 17.15 -10.60 -41.54
C LEU A 307 17.10 -11.53 -40.31
N LEU A 308 16.91 -10.92 -39.14
CA LEU A 308 16.45 -11.61 -37.93
C LEU A 308 14.93 -11.88 -38.09
N PRO A 309 14.41 -13.05 -37.67
CA PRO A 309 12.99 -13.26 -37.54
C PRO A 309 12.44 -12.60 -36.26
N PRO A 310 11.15 -12.22 -36.25
CA PRO A 310 10.53 -11.42 -35.18
C PRO A 310 9.99 -12.30 -34.04
N GLY A 311 9.92 -11.71 -32.84
CA GLY A 311 8.95 -12.07 -31.82
C GLY A 311 9.51 -12.80 -30.59
N ALA A 312 9.78 -12.03 -29.53
CA ALA A 312 9.35 -12.30 -28.15
C ALA A 312 10.04 -11.31 -27.18
N GLU A 313 9.41 -10.16 -26.96
CA GLU A 313 9.51 -9.43 -25.68
C GLU A 313 8.22 -9.83 -24.92
N SER A 314 8.22 -10.25 -23.65
CA SER A 314 8.75 -9.52 -22.51
C SER A 314 8.77 -10.42 -21.25
N ALA A 315 9.95 -10.64 -20.67
CA ALA A 315 10.10 -11.12 -19.28
C ALA A 315 11.44 -10.66 -18.68
N GLU A 316 11.73 -9.35 -18.72
CA GLU A 316 12.98 -8.82 -18.18
C GLU A 316 12.75 -7.60 -17.28
N PRO A 317 12.77 -7.82 -15.96
CA PRO A 317 13.72 -7.07 -15.15
C PRO A 317 14.48 -7.92 -14.11
N LEU A 318 14.18 -9.22 -13.99
CA LEU A 318 14.77 -10.11 -12.98
C LEU A 318 15.91 -10.99 -13.53
N ALA A 319 15.86 -11.37 -14.81
CA ALA A 319 16.95 -12.10 -15.47
C ALA A 319 18.20 -11.21 -15.61
N LEU A 320 18.01 -9.97 -16.08
CA LEU A 320 19.07 -8.96 -16.18
C LEU A 320 19.71 -8.66 -14.80
N ARG A 321 18.91 -8.55 -13.73
CA ARG A 321 19.44 -8.38 -12.35
C ARG A 321 20.25 -9.57 -11.84
N ARG A 322 19.86 -10.81 -12.17
CA ARG A 322 20.64 -12.01 -11.82
C ARG A 322 21.93 -12.13 -12.65
N GLN A 323 21.91 -11.67 -13.89
CA GLN A 323 23.06 -11.69 -14.78
C GLN A 323 24.10 -10.63 -14.40
N ILE A 324 23.66 -9.44 -13.97
CA ILE A 324 24.52 -8.38 -13.41
C ILE A 324 25.13 -8.84 -12.07
N ALA A 325 24.34 -9.45 -11.18
CA ALA A 325 24.85 -10.00 -9.92
C ALA A 325 25.85 -11.16 -10.11
N GLY A 326 25.71 -11.94 -11.19
CA GLY A 326 26.64 -13.02 -11.55
C GLY A 326 27.92 -12.57 -12.24
N ALA A 327 27.93 -11.39 -12.87
CA ALA A 327 29.11 -10.79 -13.50
C ALA A 327 30.04 -10.15 -12.46
N LEU A 328 29.48 -9.56 -11.40
CA LEU A 328 30.23 -8.99 -10.27
C LEU A 328 31.02 -10.03 -9.46
N ARG A 329 30.63 -11.31 -9.50
CA ARG A 329 31.29 -12.39 -8.74
C ARG A 329 32.45 -13.06 -9.49
N ARG A 330 32.55 -12.88 -10.82
CA ARG A 330 33.56 -13.56 -11.67
C ARG A 330 34.79 -12.72 -11.99
N ASN A 331 34.68 -11.40 -12.12
CA ASN A 331 35.81 -10.52 -12.50
C ASN A 331 36.04 -9.34 -11.54
N PRO A 332 36.44 -9.60 -10.28
CA PRO A 332 36.76 -8.52 -9.32
C PRO A 332 38.00 -7.69 -9.72
N GLN A 333 38.88 -8.24 -10.58
CA GLN A 333 40.10 -7.58 -11.02
C GLN A 333 39.85 -6.45 -12.04
N GLN A 334 38.82 -6.58 -12.89
CA GLN A 334 38.51 -5.60 -13.93
C GLN A 334 37.82 -4.35 -13.35
N VAL A 335 37.01 -4.53 -12.30
CA VAL A 335 36.39 -3.44 -11.53
C VAL A 335 37.44 -2.64 -10.76
N LYS A 336 38.48 -3.30 -10.23
CA LYS A 336 39.60 -2.60 -9.58
C LYS A 336 40.37 -1.69 -10.53
N GLN A 337 40.53 -2.05 -11.81
CA GLN A 337 41.21 -1.20 -12.79
C GLN A 337 40.38 0.02 -13.20
N ILE A 338 39.05 -0.11 -13.27
CA ILE A 338 38.16 1.02 -13.59
C ILE A 338 38.11 2.01 -12.41
N PHE A 339 38.03 1.52 -11.18
CA PHE A 339 38.07 2.37 -9.98
C PHE A 339 39.46 3.00 -9.74
N ALA A 340 40.56 2.29 -10.07
CA ALA A 340 41.90 2.87 -10.00
C ALA A 340 42.10 3.98 -11.04
N GLY A 341 41.49 3.86 -12.23
CA GLY A 341 41.51 4.92 -13.24
C GLY A 341 40.79 6.19 -12.77
N TRP A 342 39.61 6.06 -12.16
CA TRP A 342 38.84 7.20 -11.66
C TRP A 342 39.48 7.92 -10.47
N ILE A 343 40.13 7.18 -9.56
CA ILE A 343 40.85 7.78 -8.42
C ILE A 343 42.10 8.56 -8.87
N GLN A 344 42.69 8.20 -10.01
CA GLN A 344 43.87 8.88 -10.53
C GLN A 344 43.51 10.13 -11.37
N GLU A 345 42.26 10.27 -11.79
CA GLU A 345 41.75 11.40 -12.58
C GLU A 345 41.15 12.52 -11.69
N GLU A 346 40.67 12.21 -10.48
CA GLU A 346 40.24 13.22 -9.48
C GLU A 346 41.38 13.76 -8.57
N GLY A 347 42.62 13.32 -8.79
CA GLY A 347 43.79 13.69 -7.97
C GLY A 347 44.84 14.58 -8.65
N GLY A 348 44.52 15.17 -9.80
CA GLY A 348 45.42 16.05 -10.58
C GLY A 348 44.90 17.49 -10.69
#